data_AF-A0A8J7NAD3-F1
#
_entry.id   AF-A0A8J7NAD3-F1
#
_cell.length_a   1.000
_cell.length_b   1.000
_cell.length_c   1.000
_cell.angle_alpha   90.00
_cell.angle_beta   90.00
_cell.angle_gamma   90.00
#
_symmetry.space_group_name_H-M   'P 1'
#
loop_
_entity.id
_entity.type
_entity.pdbx_description
1 polymer ?
#
loop_
_entity_poly.entity_id
_entity_poly.type
_entity_poly.pdbx_seq_one_letter_code
_entity_poly.pdbx_strand_id
1 'polypeptide(L)' 'DIPVGVARDESGGQMHTDYTIMTAARDPQALQYFWKTYDDQTIRMVDMTKLDLDADHVVKLTTAGTQPIADMTAEMK' A
#
# COMPACT_ATOMS: atom_id res chain seq x y z
N ASP A 1 1.88 9.08 -8.70
CA ASP A 1 2.53 9.09 -7.39
C ASP A 1 2.88 10.53 -7.05
N ILE A 2 2.39 11.02 -5.91
CA ILE A 2 2.54 12.42 -5.49
C ILE A 2 3.36 12.41 -4.20
N PRO A 3 4.63 12.87 -4.25
CA PRO A 3 5.45 13.02 -3.05
C PRO A 3 4.86 14.07 -2.10
N VAL A 4 5.05 13.85 -0.80
CA VAL A 4 4.64 14.80 0.23
C VAL A 4 5.22 16.18 -0.07
N GLY A 5 4.35 17.18 -0.09
CA GLY A 5 4.72 18.58 -0.33
C GLY A 5 4.87 18.97 -1.81
N VAL A 6 4.51 18.14 -2.79
CA VAL A 6 4.44 18.59 -4.19
C VAL A 6 3.13 19.32 -4.46
N ALA A 7 2.02 18.75 -4.01
CA ALA A 7 0.71 19.40 -4.03
C ALA A 7 0.43 19.99 -2.63
N ARG A 8 0.30 21.31 -2.55
CA ARG A 8 0.05 22.04 -1.30
C ARG A 8 -1.07 23.05 -1.51
N ASP A 9 -1.87 23.22 -0.48
CA ASP A 9 -2.88 24.27 -0.39
C ASP A 9 -2.80 24.93 0.99
N GLU A 10 -3.03 26.25 1.04
CA GLU A 10 -3.09 27.00 2.30
C GLU A 10 -4.53 27.45 2.54
N SER A 11 -5.17 26.86 3.55
CA SER A 11 -6.55 27.14 3.90
C SER A 11 -6.67 27.36 5.39
N GLY A 12 -7.30 28.48 5.80
CA GLY A 12 -7.48 28.81 7.21
C GLY A 12 -6.17 28.96 8.02
N GLY A 13 -5.06 29.30 7.36
CA GLY A 13 -3.74 29.42 8.00
C GLY A 13 -3.03 28.10 8.30
N GLN A 14 -3.52 26.98 7.75
CA GLN A 14 -2.87 25.68 7.80
C GLN A 14 -2.42 25.25 6.40
N MET A 15 -1.24 24.64 6.33
CA MET A 15 -0.71 24.06 5.10
C MET A 15 -1.19 22.61 4.99
N HIS A 16 -2.02 22.35 3.99
CA HIS A 16 -2.45 21.01 3.61
C HIS A 16 -1.54 20.49 2.50
N THR A 17 -1.24 19.18 2.53
CA THR A 17 -0.51 18.53 1.45
C THR A 17 -1.24 17.29 0.99
N ASP A 18 -1.53 17.26 -0.30
CA ASP A 18 -2.02 16.05 -0.95
C ASP A 18 -0.84 15.19 -1.35
N TYR A 19 -0.91 13.91 -1.00
CA TYR A 19 0.10 12.93 -1.35
C TYR A 19 -0.53 11.56 -1.58
N THR A 20 0.17 10.71 -2.33
CA THR A 20 -0.30 9.34 -2.58
C THR A 20 -0.06 8.49 -1.34
N ILE A 21 -1.13 8.16 -0.59
CA ILE A 21 -1.05 7.34 0.63
C ILE A 21 -0.86 5.85 0.31
N MET A 22 -1.48 5.37 -0.77
CA MET A 22 -1.52 3.95 -1.13
C MET A 22 -1.63 3.81 -2.64
N THR A 23 -1.01 2.76 -3.19
CA THR A 23 -1.20 2.32 -4.57
C THR A 23 -1.63 0.86 -4.53
N ALA A 24 -2.67 0.51 -5.29
CA ALA A 24 -3.21 -0.84 -5.34
C ALA A 24 -3.38 -1.32 -6.78
N ALA A 25 -3.33 -2.64 -6.95
CA ALA A 25 -3.65 -3.34 -8.18
C ALA A 25 -4.52 -4.56 -7.87
N ARG A 26 -5.26 -5.05 -8.87
CA ARG A 26 -6.16 -6.20 -8.73
C ARG A 26 -6.10 -7.08 -9.95
N ASP A 27 -6.00 -8.38 -9.72
CA ASP A 27 -6.19 -9.42 -10.74
C ASP A 27 -7.51 -10.15 -10.46
N PRO A 28 -8.58 -9.86 -11.23
CA PRO A 28 -9.87 -10.52 -11.04
C PRO A 28 -9.92 -11.95 -11.59
N GLN A 29 -8.98 -12.35 -12.47
CA GLN A 29 -8.93 -13.72 -12.98
C GLN A 29 -8.30 -14.65 -11.94
N ALA A 30 -7.21 -14.19 -11.31
CA ALA A 30 -6.55 -14.93 -10.23
C ALA A 30 -7.17 -14.67 -8.84
N LEU A 31 -8.11 -13.72 -8.72
CA LEU A 31 -8.73 -13.28 -7.46
C LEU A 31 -7.69 -12.78 -6.44
N GLN A 32 -6.77 -11.93 -6.88
CA GLN A 32 -5.69 -11.37 -6.06
C GLN A 32 -5.78 -9.85 -5.95
N TYR A 33 -5.54 -9.34 -4.75
CA TYR A 33 -5.47 -7.91 -4.46
C TYR A 33 -4.08 -7.55 -3.97
N PHE A 34 -3.47 -6.55 -4.60
CA PHE A 34 -2.10 -6.11 -4.32
C PHE A 34 -2.10 -4.67 -3.83
N TRP A 35 -1.20 -4.34 -2.91
CA TRP A 35 -1.00 -2.96 -2.50
C TRP A 35 0.41 -2.68 -2.01
N LYS A 36 0.75 -1.39 -2.04
CA LYS A 36 1.84 -0.78 -1.29
C LYS A 36 1.37 0.55 -0.71
N THR A 37 2.05 1.02 0.31
CA THR A 37 1.74 2.28 1.01
C THR A 37 2.86 3.29 0.81
N TYR A 38 2.63 4.55 1.18
CA TYR A 38 3.69 5.57 1.18
C TYR A 38 4.87 5.15 2.07
N ASP A 39 4.58 4.70 3.31
CA ASP A 39 5.58 4.36 4.33
C ASP A 39 6.27 3.01 4.10
N ASP A 40 5.61 2.10 3.40
CA ASP A 40 6.15 0.78 3.03
C ASP A 40 5.81 0.46 1.56
N GLN A 41 6.86 0.43 0.75
CA GLN A 41 6.85 0.16 -0.68
C GLN A 41 6.87 -1.35 -1.01
N THR A 42 6.94 -2.24 -0.01
CA THR A 42 6.77 -3.68 -0.24
C THR A 42 5.40 -3.95 -0.84
N ILE A 43 5.38 -4.64 -1.98
CA ILE A 43 4.13 -5.10 -2.60
C ILE A 43 3.60 -6.26 -1.76
N ARG A 44 2.47 -6.04 -1.12
CA ARG A 44 1.73 -7.06 -0.37
C ARG A 44 0.57 -7.57 -1.20
N MET A 45 0.13 -8.79 -0.92
CA MET A 45 -0.91 -9.48 -1.68
C MET A 45 -1.86 -10.21 -0.74
N VAL A 46 -3.16 -10.15 -1.04
CA VAL A 46 -4.18 -11.04 -0.49
C VAL A 46 -4.74 -11.88 -1.61
N ASP A 47 -4.76 -13.19 -1.39
CA ASP A 47 -5.31 -14.20 -2.27
C ASP A 47 -6.71 -14.55 -1.78
N MET A 48 -7.74 -14.12 -2.51
CA MET A 48 -9.13 -14.27 -2.07
C MET A 48 -9.59 -15.73 -2.15
N THR A 49 -8.90 -16.60 -2.91
CA THR A 49 -9.22 -18.03 -2.99
C THR A 49 -8.92 -18.78 -1.69
N LYS A 50 -8.14 -18.16 -0.80
CA LYS A 50 -7.74 -18.71 0.49
C LYS A 50 -8.57 -18.17 1.67
N LEU A 51 -9.62 -17.39 1.38
CA LEU A 51 -10.51 -16.83 2.38
C LEU A 51 -11.85 -17.55 2.36
N ASP A 52 -12.54 -17.56 3.50
CA ASP A 52 -13.94 -17.94 3.57
C ASP A 52 -14.80 -16.77 3.08
N LEU A 53 -15.41 -16.94 1.89
CA LEU A 53 -16.23 -15.90 1.27
C LEU A 53 -17.68 -15.88 1.77
N ASP A 54 -18.09 -16.91 2.52
CA ASP A 54 -19.42 -17.03 3.11
C ASP A 54 -19.41 -16.72 4.63
N ALA A 55 -18.29 -16.23 5.14
CA ALA A 55 -18.15 -15.85 6.54
C ALA A 55 -19.19 -14.79 6.95
N ASP A 56 -19.70 -14.91 8.17
CA ASP A 56 -20.68 -14.00 8.77
C ASP A 56 -20.05 -12.69 9.31
N HIS A 57 -18.74 -12.51 9.10
CA HIS A 57 -17.97 -11.39 9.60
C HIS A 57 -16.92 -10.92 8.57
N VAL A 58 -16.49 -9.66 8.72
CA VAL A 58 -15.49 -9.04 7.84
C VAL A 58 -14.08 -9.28 8.38
N VAL A 59 -13.23 -9.90 7.58
CA VAL A 59 -11.79 -10.01 7.86
C VAL A 59 -11.11 -8.67 7.55
N LYS A 60 -10.24 -8.21 8.45
CA LYS A 60 -9.50 -6.95 8.32
C LYS A 60 -8.01 -7.17 8.49
N LEU A 61 -7.22 -6.40 7.76
CA LEU A 61 -5.77 -6.34 7.88
C LEU A 61 -5.34 -4.88 8.04
N THR A 62 -4.34 -4.63 8.88
CA THR A 62 -3.68 -3.33 8.95
C THR A 62 -2.80 -3.10 7.72
N THR A 63 -2.76 -1.86 7.23
CA THR A 63 -1.86 -1.44 6.16
C THR A 63 -0.55 -0.86 6.70
N ALA A 64 -0.47 -0.56 7.99
CA ALA A 64 0.74 -0.07 8.63
C ALA A 64 1.85 -1.13 8.53
N GLY A 65 3.07 -0.71 8.21
CA GLY A 65 4.25 -1.54 8.33
C GLY A 65 5.52 -0.73 8.12
N THR A 66 6.65 -1.38 8.34
CA THR A 66 7.98 -0.78 8.24
C THR A 66 8.64 -1.28 6.98
N GLN A 67 9.15 -0.36 6.15
CA GLN A 67 9.89 -0.69 4.94
C GLN A 67 11.07 -1.62 5.25
N PRO A 68 11.08 -2.88 4.77
CA PRO A 68 12.27 -3.71 4.83
C PRO A 68 13.37 -3.15 3.92
N ILE A 69 14.61 -3.21 4.38
CA ILE A 69 15.80 -2.86 3.60
C ILE A 69 16.42 -4.18 3.09
N ALA A 70 16.49 -4.34 1.78
CA ALA A 70 17.20 -5.45 1.15
C ALA A 70 18.62 -5.01 0.79
N ASP A 71 19.63 -5.67 1.37
CA ASP A 71 21.03 -5.48 0.95
C ASP A 71 21.29 -6.29 -0.33
N MET A 72 21.41 -5.59 -1.44
CA MET A 72 21.63 -6.18 -2.76
C MET A 72 23.11 -6.33 -3.11
N THR A 73 24.04 -5.99 -2.19
CA THR A 73 25.49 -6.00 -2.46
C THR A 73 25.99 -7.37 -2.92
N ALA A 74 25.38 -8.45 -2.41
CA ALA A 74 25.74 -9.81 -2.78
C ALA A 74 25.38 -10.17 -4.24
N GLU A 75 24.37 -9.52 -4.83
CA GLU A 75 23.92 -9.78 -6.21
C GLU A 75 24.76 -9.04 -7.28
N MET A 76 25.66 -8.15 -6.85
CA MET A 76 26.56 -7.41 -7.76
C MET A 76 27.91 -8.12 -8.01
N LYS A 77 28.06 -9.37 -7.54
CA LYS A 77 29.25 -10.20 -7.76
C LYS A 77 28.99 -11.23 -8.86
#